data_AF-A0A2E6CEI1-F1
#
_entry.id   AF-A0A2E6CEI1-F1
#
_cell.length_a   1.000
_cell.length_b   1.000
_cell.length_c   1.000
_cell.angle_alpha   90.00
_cell.angle_beta   90.00
_cell.angle_gamma   90.00
#
_symmetry.space_group_name_H-M   'P 1'
#
loop_
_entity.id
_entity.type
_entity.pdbx_description
1 polymer ?
#
loop_
_entity_poly.entity_id
_entity_poly.type
_entity_poly.pdbx_seq_one_letter_code
_entity_poly.pdbx_strand_id
1 'polypeptide(L)'
;MNIILFQDGELDRLLPLEDARARHVLDVIGCKEGDSFDVGLVDGPRGKARIARILQRGLQLDFNFAVEVLDLYPVELIVGLPRPPSARRILKDLTTQGVKKMHFVATDKGEKSYLNSRLWAGGEYRRLLREGAEQAFCTRLPEVNLHPSLTDCITNLPCGERLALDNYEADGSLGSLHCIASSYILAVGAERGWSGSERNALRDRDFTLVSLGSRVLKTETACIVGLALLLEKLKAY
;
A
#
# COMPACT_ATOMS: atom_id res chain seq x y z
N MET A 1 6.59 -6.61 -16.45
CA MET A 1 7.33 -5.37 -16.77
C MET A 1 6.93 -4.37 -15.71
N ASN A 2 7.88 -3.78 -14.99
CA ASN A 2 7.63 -2.84 -13.91
C ASN A 2 8.22 -1.48 -14.29
N ILE A 3 7.65 -0.39 -13.77
CA ILE A 3 8.31 0.92 -13.82
C ILE A 3 9.53 0.90 -12.89
N ILE A 4 10.60 1.62 -13.23
CA ILE A 4 11.77 1.76 -12.37
C ILE A 4 11.72 3.10 -11.65
N LEU A 5 11.73 3.08 -10.31
CA LEU A 5 11.61 4.29 -9.52
C LEU A 5 12.98 4.90 -9.15
N PHE A 6 13.09 6.22 -9.32
CA PHE A 6 14.23 7.06 -8.96
C PHE A 6 13.85 8.06 -7.87
N GLN A 7 14.84 8.56 -7.15
CA GLN A 7 14.74 9.73 -6.28
C GLN A 7 15.21 10.98 -7.02
N ASP A 8 14.79 12.16 -6.56
CA ASP A 8 15.03 13.44 -7.27
C ASP A 8 16.53 13.72 -7.43
N GLY A 9 17.31 13.46 -6.39
CA GLY A 9 18.76 13.61 -6.41
C GLY A 9 19.53 12.58 -7.26
N GLU A 10 18.85 11.67 -7.97
CA GLU A 10 19.48 10.64 -8.81
C GLU A 10 19.46 10.95 -10.31
N LEU A 11 18.64 11.91 -10.77
CA LEU A 11 18.38 12.11 -12.21
C LEU A 11 19.60 12.58 -13.00
N ASP A 12 20.48 13.37 -12.39
CA ASP A 12 21.71 13.87 -13.03
C ASP A 12 22.93 12.96 -12.81
N ARG A 13 22.73 11.76 -12.24
CA ARG A 13 23.82 10.84 -11.87
C ARG A 13 23.85 9.64 -12.80
N LEU A 14 25.05 9.08 -12.97
CA LEU A 14 25.17 7.75 -13.57
C LEU A 14 24.51 6.72 -12.66
N LEU A 15 23.68 5.85 -13.24
CA LEU A 15 23.16 4.69 -12.54
C LEU A 15 24.25 3.61 -12.48
N PRO A 16 24.83 3.30 -11.31
CA PRO A 16 25.96 2.36 -11.24
C PRO A 16 25.58 0.97 -11.75
N LEU A 17 26.51 0.27 -12.41
CA LEU A 17 26.26 -1.08 -12.93
C LEU A 17 25.92 -2.10 -11.83
N GLU A 18 26.39 -1.85 -10.60
CA GLU A 18 26.09 -2.69 -9.44
C GLU A 18 24.72 -2.40 -8.81
N ASP A 19 24.05 -1.32 -9.23
CA ASP A 19 22.69 -1.01 -8.81
C ASP A 19 21.74 -2.07 -9.36
N ALA A 20 20.83 -2.55 -8.51
CA ALA A 20 19.84 -3.56 -8.89
C ALA A 20 18.99 -3.11 -10.09
N ARG A 21 18.72 -1.81 -10.22
CA ARG A 21 17.99 -1.22 -11.35
C ARG A 21 18.78 -1.34 -12.64
N ALA A 22 20.08 -1.06 -12.63
CA ALA A 22 20.92 -1.18 -13.83
C ALA A 22 20.96 -2.64 -14.33
N ARG A 23 21.21 -3.59 -13.42
CA ARG A 23 21.16 -5.02 -13.75
C ARG A 23 19.79 -5.45 -14.26
N HIS A 24 18.71 -4.95 -13.66
CA HIS A 24 17.36 -5.22 -14.15
C HIS A 24 17.14 -4.72 -15.59
N VAL A 25 17.56 -3.49 -15.88
CA VAL A 25 17.44 -2.90 -17.23
C VAL A 25 18.25 -3.68 -18.26
N LEU A 26 19.48 -4.06 -17.94
CA LEU A 26 20.38 -4.75 -18.88
C LEU A 26 20.08 -6.24 -19.02
N ASP A 27 19.87 -6.95 -17.92
CA ASP A 27 19.84 -8.41 -17.90
C ASP A 27 18.42 -8.98 -18.00
N VAL A 28 17.43 -8.26 -17.46
CA VAL A 28 16.03 -8.73 -17.40
C VAL A 28 15.19 -8.08 -18.49
N ILE A 29 15.26 -6.75 -18.63
CA ILE A 29 14.55 -6.01 -19.69
C ILE A 29 15.31 -6.16 -21.03
N GLY A 30 16.64 -6.27 -20.99
CA GLY A 30 17.46 -6.47 -22.19
C GLY A 30 17.74 -5.20 -22.98
N CYS A 31 17.64 -4.02 -22.36
CA CYS A 31 17.85 -2.73 -23.03
C CYS A 31 19.31 -2.50 -23.41
N LYS A 32 19.52 -1.81 -24.53
CA LYS A 32 20.82 -1.36 -25.07
C LYS A 32 20.87 0.16 -25.18
N GLU A 33 22.04 0.69 -25.55
CA GLU A 33 22.15 2.11 -25.90
C GLU A 33 21.12 2.50 -26.96
N GLY A 34 20.41 3.59 -26.72
CA GLY A 34 19.31 4.09 -27.55
C GLY A 34 17.92 3.59 -27.14
N ASP A 35 17.81 2.47 -26.40
CA ASP A 35 16.52 1.94 -25.96
C ASP A 35 15.92 2.77 -24.82
N SER A 36 14.60 2.71 -24.69
CA SER A 36 13.85 3.41 -23.63
C SER A 36 13.02 2.44 -22.79
N PHE A 37 12.88 2.76 -21.50
CA PHE A 37 12.10 1.97 -20.53
C PHE A 37 11.28 2.89 -19.61
N ASP A 38 10.26 2.31 -18.96
CA ASP A 38 9.38 3.04 -18.05
C ASP A 38 10.10 3.40 -16.74
N VAL A 39 10.05 4.69 -16.39
CA VAL A 39 10.64 5.22 -15.16
C VAL A 39 9.70 6.18 -14.46
N GLY A 40 9.88 6.33 -13.15
CA GLY A 40 9.14 7.30 -12.37
C GLY A 40 9.99 7.92 -11.28
N LEU A 41 9.67 9.15 -10.93
CA LEU A 41 10.23 9.81 -9.75
C LEU A 41 9.34 9.47 -8.55
N VAL A 42 9.89 8.98 -7.45
CA VAL A 42 9.13 8.73 -6.20
C VAL A 42 8.43 10.03 -5.78
N ASP A 43 7.12 9.95 -5.56
CA ASP A 43 6.23 11.08 -5.26
C ASP A 43 6.28 12.20 -6.31
N GLY A 44 6.74 11.88 -7.53
CA GLY A 44 6.81 12.76 -8.68
C GLY A 44 6.15 12.18 -9.94
N PRO A 45 6.51 12.67 -11.13
CA PRO A 45 5.94 12.22 -12.39
C PRO A 45 6.47 10.86 -12.84
N ARG A 46 5.69 10.21 -13.71
CA ARG A 46 6.10 9.03 -14.48
C ARG A 46 6.55 9.43 -15.88
N GLY A 47 7.32 8.58 -16.55
CA GLY A 47 7.85 8.87 -17.88
C GLY A 47 8.68 7.75 -18.46
N LYS A 48 9.58 8.12 -19.36
CA LYS A 48 10.55 7.20 -19.98
C LYS A 48 11.97 7.68 -19.68
N ALA A 49 12.88 6.73 -19.50
CA ALA A 49 14.32 6.99 -19.58
C ALA A 49 14.87 6.31 -20.83
N ARG A 50 15.77 6.99 -21.52
CA ARG A 50 16.57 6.42 -22.62
C ARG A 50 17.99 6.16 -22.13
N ILE A 51 18.56 5.00 -22.46
CA ILE A 51 19.99 4.75 -22.24
C ILE A 51 20.78 5.57 -23.26
N ALA A 52 21.33 6.70 -22.83
CA ALA A 52 22.14 7.55 -23.69
C ALA A 52 23.48 6.86 -24.01
N ARG A 53 24.14 6.32 -22.97
CA ARG A 53 25.41 5.59 -23.06
C ARG A 53 25.55 4.56 -21.93
N ILE A 54 26.25 3.47 -22.21
CA ILE A 54 26.70 2.47 -21.24
C ILE A 54 28.20 2.70 -21.02
N LEU A 55 28.56 3.22 -19.85
CA LEU A 55 29.95 3.50 -19.48
C LEU A 55 30.48 2.43 -18.52
N GLN A 56 31.80 2.34 -18.37
CA GLN A 56 32.43 1.43 -17.39
C GLN A 56 31.94 1.64 -15.94
N ARG A 57 31.52 2.88 -15.61
CA ARG A 57 31.09 3.25 -14.25
C ARG A 57 29.58 3.18 -14.03
N GLY A 58 28.77 3.04 -15.09
CA GLY A 58 27.31 3.11 -14.98
C GLY A 58 26.60 3.48 -16.28
N LEU A 59 25.27 3.49 -16.22
CA LEU A 59 24.40 3.93 -17.30
C LEU A 59 24.20 5.45 -17.22
N GLN A 60 24.39 6.13 -18.36
CA GLN A 60 23.96 7.51 -18.53
C GLN A 60 22.55 7.49 -19.10
N LEU A 61 21.61 8.13 -18.40
CA LEU A 61 20.18 8.11 -18.74
C LEU A 61 19.70 9.51 -19.07
N ASP A 62 18.89 9.62 -20.14
CA ASP A 62 18.13 10.83 -20.45
C ASP A 62 16.67 10.62 -20.04
N PHE A 63 16.15 11.47 -19.15
CA PHE A 63 14.80 11.36 -18.62
C PHE A 63 13.80 12.24 -19.39
N ASN A 64 12.62 11.68 -19.67
CA ASN A 64 11.49 12.40 -20.22
C ASN A 64 10.23 12.07 -19.40
N PHE A 65 9.84 12.98 -18.52
CA PHE A 65 8.69 12.83 -17.63
C PHE A 65 7.42 13.45 -18.24
N ALA A 66 6.29 12.76 -18.06
CA ALA A 66 4.97 13.24 -18.41
C ALA A 66 4.42 14.19 -17.32
N VAL A 67 3.45 15.02 -17.70
CA VAL A 67 2.83 16.00 -16.78
C VAL A 67 1.85 15.35 -15.80
N GLU A 68 1.23 14.22 -16.18
CA GLU A 68 0.18 13.61 -15.39
C GLU A 68 0.73 12.76 -14.23
N VAL A 69 0.21 13.05 -13.05
CA VAL A 69 0.43 12.29 -11.83
C VAL A 69 -0.92 11.76 -11.35
N LEU A 70 -1.06 10.43 -11.31
CA LEU A 70 -2.18 9.80 -10.63
C LEU A 70 -1.90 9.79 -9.12
N ASP A 71 -2.84 10.31 -8.35
CA ASP A 71 -2.76 10.27 -6.88
C ASP A 71 -3.30 8.95 -6.33
N LEU A 72 -3.03 8.68 -5.05
CA LEU A 72 -3.59 7.52 -4.35
C LEU A 72 -5.07 7.73 -4.05
N TYR A 73 -5.83 6.64 -4.03
CA TYR A 73 -7.25 6.69 -3.71
C TYR A 73 -7.47 7.05 -2.24
N PRO A 74 -8.47 7.88 -1.91
CA PRO A 74 -8.71 8.40 -0.56
C PRO A 74 -9.31 7.34 0.39
N VAL A 75 -8.66 6.19 0.48
CA VAL A 75 -8.98 5.08 1.37
C VAL A 75 -7.81 4.89 2.33
N GLU A 76 -8.12 4.88 3.62
CA GLU A 76 -7.18 4.54 4.69
C GLU A 76 -7.55 3.16 5.25
N LEU A 77 -6.57 2.26 5.40
CA LEU A 77 -6.79 0.96 6.01
C LEU A 77 -6.20 0.92 7.42
N ILE A 78 -7.00 0.47 8.38
CA ILE A 78 -6.55 0.09 9.72
C ILE A 78 -6.46 -1.43 9.74
N VAL A 79 -5.29 -1.99 9.97
CA VAL A 79 -5.04 -3.43 9.94
C VAL A 79 -4.53 -3.88 11.30
N GLY A 80 -5.30 -4.73 11.96
CA GLY A 80 -4.85 -5.44 13.15
C GLY A 80 -3.59 -6.24 12.80
N LEU A 81 -2.52 -5.97 13.53
CA LEU A 81 -1.16 -6.34 13.16
C LEU A 81 -1.03 -7.85 12.91
N PRO A 82 -0.85 -8.28 11.65
CA PRO A 82 -0.76 -9.69 11.33
C PRO A 82 0.69 -10.16 11.45
N ARG A 83 0.90 -11.47 11.37
CA ARG A 83 2.25 -12.04 11.29
C ARG A 83 3.07 -11.42 10.13
N PRO A 84 4.41 -11.29 10.28
CA PRO A 84 5.23 -10.59 9.28
C PRO A 84 5.06 -11.10 7.83
N PRO A 85 4.96 -12.41 7.54
CA PRO A 85 4.71 -12.86 6.16
C PRO A 85 3.38 -12.35 5.56
N SER A 86 2.31 -12.24 6.36
CA SER A 86 1.02 -11.70 5.92
C SER A 86 1.11 -10.18 5.76
N ALA A 87 1.76 -9.47 6.70
CA ALA A 87 1.99 -8.03 6.60
C ALA A 87 2.76 -7.66 5.32
N ARG A 88 3.77 -8.45 4.93
CA ARG A 88 4.51 -8.23 3.68
C ARG A 88 3.62 -8.28 2.43
N ARG A 89 2.65 -9.20 2.40
CA ARG A 89 1.69 -9.32 1.29
C ARG A 89 0.76 -8.12 1.26
N ILE A 90 0.18 -7.77 2.41
CA ILE A 90 -0.70 -6.60 2.57
C ILE A 90 -0.01 -5.32 2.10
N LEU A 91 1.23 -5.06 2.54
CA LEU A 91 1.99 -3.88 2.13
C LEU A 91 2.15 -3.80 0.61
N LYS A 92 2.50 -4.91 -0.05
CA LYS A 92 2.63 -4.96 -1.52
C LYS A 92 1.29 -4.78 -2.21
N ASP A 93 0.33 -5.65 -1.89
CA ASP A 93 -0.92 -5.78 -2.63
C ASP A 93 -1.83 -4.56 -2.48
N LEU A 94 -1.81 -3.90 -1.30
CA LEU A 94 -2.56 -2.66 -1.10
C LEU A 94 -1.87 -1.45 -1.72
N THR A 95 -0.53 -1.43 -1.77
CA THR A 95 0.19 -0.39 -2.53
C THR A 95 -0.13 -0.50 -4.01
N THR A 96 -0.18 -1.72 -4.54
CA THR A 96 -0.55 -1.95 -5.94
C THR A 96 -1.98 -1.47 -6.26
N GLN A 97 -2.87 -1.55 -5.28
CA GLN A 97 -4.25 -1.05 -5.38
C GLN A 97 -4.40 0.45 -5.13
N GLY A 98 -3.32 1.17 -4.81
CA GLY A 98 -3.34 2.63 -4.65
C GLY A 98 -4.01 3.11 -3.35
N VAL A 99 -3.93 2.34 -2.26
CA VAL A 99 -4.36 2.82 -0.93
C VAL A 99 -3.59 4.09 -0.53
N LYS A 100 -4.23 5.07 0.10
CA LYS A 100 -3.53 6.29 0.55
C LYS A 100 -2.70 6.07 1.80
N LYS A 101 -3.26 5.37 2.79
CA LYS A 101 -2.63 5.18 4.10
C LYS A 101 -2.94 3.81 4.69
N MET A 102 -1.96 3.24 5.39
CA MET A 102 -2.08 1.99 6.12
C MET A 102 -1.63 2.17 7.57
N HIS A 103 -2.54 1.96 8.51
CA HIS A 103 -2.30 1.93 9.94
C HIS A 103 -2.22 0.48 10.41
N PHE A 104 -1.07 0.06 10.94
CA PHE A 104 -0.92 -1.24 11.55
C PHE A 104 -1.02 -1.11 13.07
N VAL A 105 -2.01 -1.76 13.67
CA VAL A 105 -2.38 -1.55 15.07
C VAL A 105 -2.22 -2.83 15.88
N ALA A 106 -1.61 -2.76 17.05
CA ALA A 106 -1.71 -3.88 17.99
C ALA A 106 -3.15 -4.02 18.47
N THR A 107 -3.62 -5.27 18.55
CA THR A 107 -4.99 -5.61 18.97
C THR A 107 -4.98 -6.51 20.20
N ASP A 108 -6.10 -6.57 20.91
CA ASP A 108 -6.29 -7.40 22.10
C ASP A 108 -6.04 -8.89 21.80
N LYS A 109 -6.45 -9.32 20.61
CA LYS A 109 -6.30 -10.71 20.14
C LYS A 109 -5.06 -10.92 19.26
N GLY A 110 -4.21 -9.91 19.07
CA GLY A 110 -3.00 -9.98 18.25
C GLY A 110 -1.73 -10.27 19.03
N GLU A 111 -0.62 -10.50 18.32
CA GLU A 111 0.71 -10.67 18.90
C GLU A 111 1.47 -9.33 18.84
N LYS A 112 1.61 -8.66 19.99
CA LYS A 112 2.17 -7.31 20.09
C LYS A 112 3.65 -7.25 19.70
N SER A 113 4.40 -8.33 19.89
CA SER A 113 5.83 -8.37 19.54
C SER A 113 6.09 -8.17 18.05
N TYR A 114 5.09 -8.37 17.18
CA TYR A 114 5.23 -8.13 15.75
C TYR A 114 5.51 -6.66 15.41
N LEU A 115 5.19 -5.70 16.28
CA LEU A 115 5.52 -4.27 16.09
C LEU A 115 7.04 -4.05 16.02
N ASN A 116 7.79 -4.89 16.72
CA ASN A 116 9.26 -4.82 16.79
C ASN A 116 9.95 -5.75 15.79
N SER A 117 9.20 -6.35 14.86
CA SER A 117 9.77 -7.26 13.87
C SER A 117 10.72 -6.52 12.91
N ARG A 118 11.66 -7.27 12.29
CA ARG A 118 12.59 -6.74 11.28
C ARG A 118 11.88 -6.05 10.11
N LEU A 119 10.63 -6.44 9.83
CA LEU A 119 9.80 -5.81 8.81
C LEU A 119 9.69 -4.29 9.03
N TRP A 120 9.48 -3.89 10.29
CA TRP A 120 9.29 -2.50 10.70
C TRP A 120 10.59 -1.86 11.11
N ALA A 121 11.29 -2.44 12.08
CA ALA A 121 12.51 -1.88 12.67
C ALA A 121 13.66 -1.80 11.67
N GLY A 122 13.74 -2.74 10.73
CA GLY A 122 14.75 -2.76 9.66
C GLY A 122 14.39 -1.94 8.43
N GLY A 123 13.21 -1.29 8.41
CA GLY A 123 12.76 -0.50 7.26
C GLY A 123 12.38 -1.33 6.02
N GLU A 124 12.27 -2.66 6.14
CA GLU A 124 11.93 -3.57 5.03
C GLU A 124 10.60 -3.17 4.38
N TYR A 125 9.63 -2.69 5.15
CA TYR A 125 8.33 -2.25 4.64
C TYR A 125 8.45 -1.23 3.50
N ARG A 126 9.41 -0.28 3.56
CA ARG A 126 9.59 0.75 2.52
C ARG A 126 9.97 0.14 1.17
N ARG A 127 10.78 -0.92 1.19
CA ARG A 127 11.12 -1.67 -0.02
C ARG A 127 9.89 -2.36 -0.61
N LEU A 128 9.01 -2.90 0.24
CA LEU A 128 7.78 -3.56 -0.20
C LEU A 128 6.78 -2.57 -0.81
N LEU A 129 6.67 -1.36 -0.24
CA LEU A 129 5.87 -0.28 -0.83
C LEU A 129 6.41 0.10 -2.21
N ARG A 130 7.74 0.30 -2.33
CA ARG A 130 8.39 0.57 -3.62
C ARG A 130 8.09 -0.53 -4.64
N GLU A 131 8.27 -1.80 -4.28
CA GLU A 131 8.00 -2.92 -5.17
C GLU A 131 6.54 -2.97 -5.62
N GLY A 132 5.58 -2.67 -4.74
CA GLY A 132 4.16 -2.59 -5.09
C GLY A 132 3.87 -1.44 -6.07
N ALA A 133 4.43 -0.26 -5.82
CA ALA A 133 4.26 0.91 -6.69
C ALA A 133 4.90 0.68 -8.07
N GLU A 134 6.09 0.06 -8.12
CA GLU A 134 6.77 -0.35 -9.34
C GLU A 134 5.94 -1.32 -10.18
N GLN A 135 5.26 -2.27 -9.53
CA GLN A 135 4.35 -3.21 -10.20
C GLN A 135 3.07 -2.53 -10.70
N ALA A 136 2.59 -1.51 -10.01
CA ALA A 136 1.39 -0.75 -10.38
C ALA A 136 1.62 0.35 -11.41
N PHE A 137 2.86 0.55 -11.87
CA PHE A 137 3.24 1.72 -12.69
C PHE A 137 2.88 3.05 -11.99
N CYS A 138 2.93 3.06 -10.65
CA CYS A 138 2.64 4.20 -9.80
C CYS A 138 3.92 4.77 -9.22
N THR A 139 3.94 6.08 -8.99
CA THR A 139 5.05 6.80 -8.36
C THR A 139 4.76 7.23 -6.93
N ARG A 140 3.50 7.18 -6.50
CA ARG A 140 3.07 7.54 -5.15
C ARG A 140 3.20 6.37 -4.22
N LEU A 141 3.80 6.59 -3.05
CA LEU A 141 3.91 5.58 -2.00
C LEU A 141 2.88 5.83 -0.89
N PRO A 142 2.13 4.81 -0.45
CA PRO A 142 1.22 4.97 0.69
C PRO A 142 1.98 5.32 1.96
N GLU A 143 1.35 6.13 2.81
CA GLU A 143 1.84 6.36 4.16
C GLU A 143 1.60 5.10 5.02
N VAL A 144 2.59 4.75 5.86
CA VAL A 144 2.49 3.61 6.79
C VAL A 144 2.75 4.08 8.21
N ASN A 145 1.80 3.81 9.11
CA ASN A 145 1.87 4.15 10.53
C ASN A 145 1.72 2.91 11.40
N LEU A 146 2.41 2.88 12.54
CA LEU A 146 2.32 1.81 13.53
C LEU A 146 1.76 2.39 14.83
N HIS A 147 0.77 1.70 15.40
CA HIS A 147 0.10 2.15 16.62
C HIS A 147 0.16 1.08 17.73
N PRO A 148 0.38 1.50 18.99
CA PRO A 148 0.42 0.58 20.14
C PRO A 148 -0.94 -0.01 20.50
N SER A 149 -2.05 0.53 19.98
CA SER A 149 -3.40 0.00 20.16
C SER A 149 -4.35 0.49 19.05
N LEU A 150 -5.50 -0.16 18.91
CA LEU A 150 -6.60 0.33 18.07
C LEU A 150 -7.09 1.71 18.54
N THR A 151 -7.28 1.88 19.86
CA THR A 151 -7.79 3.14 20.44
C THR A 151 -6.88 4.33 20.13
N ASP A 152 -5.56 4.13 20.18
CA ASP A 152 -4.57 5.14 19.78
C ASP A 152 -4.76 5.57 18.31
N CYS A 153 -4.90 4.60 17.42
CA CYS A 153 -5.11 4.84 15.99
C CYS A 153 -6.41 5.60 15.70
N ILE A 154 -7.54 5.17 16.29
CA ILE A 154 -8.87 5.72 15.97
C ILE A 154 -9.12 7.09 16.61
N THR A 155 -8.20 7.57 17.46
CA THR A 155 -8.40 8.83 18.20
C THR A 155 -8.42 10.04 17.29
N ASN A 156 -7.54 10.10 16.28
CA ASN A 156 -7.32 11.27 15.42
C ASN A 156 -7.48 10.92 13.93
N LEU A 157 -8.53 10.17 13.59
CA LEU A 157 -8.82 9.84 12.20
C LEU A 157 -9.42 11.04 11.45
N PRO A 158 -9.15 11.17 10.14
CA PRO A 158 -9.79 12.17 9.32
C PRO A 158 -11.32 11.94 9.22
N CYS A 159 -12.00 12.91 8.60
CA CYS A 159 -13.39 12.74 8.19
C CYS A 159 -13.48 11.77 7.01
N GLY A 160 -14.51 10.92 7.00
CA GLY A 160 -14.76 9.92 5.98
C GLY A 160 -15.73 8.86 6.47
N GLU A 161 -16.19 8.01 5.56
CA GLU A 161 -17.06 6.87 5.88
C GLU A 161 -16.25 5.78 6.58
N ARG A 162 -16.69 5.35 7.77
CA ARG A 162 -15.93 4.46 8.66
C ARG A 162 -16.58 3.08 8.70
N LEU A 163 -15.84 2.08 8.24
CA LEU A 163 -16.32 0.71 8.09
C LEU A 163 -15.33 -0.25 8.76
N ALA A 164 -15.83 -1.27 9.44
CA ALA A 164 -14.99 -2.29 10.05
C ALA A 164 -15.46 -3.69 9.65
N LEU A 165 -14.54 -4.48 9.14
CA LEU A 165 -14.81 -5.87 8.79
C LEU A 165 -14.95 -6.70 10.07
N ASP A 166 -16.09 -7.37 10.22
CA ASP A 166 -16.34 -8.30 11.32
C ASP A 166 -17.17 -9.52 10.84
N ASN A 167 -16.85 -10.70 11.35
CA ASN A 167 -17.51 -11.95 10.98
C ASN A 167 -18.67 -12.35 11.92
N TYR A 168 -18.83 -11.65 13.05
CA TYR A 168 -19.69 -12.08 14.16
C TYR A 168 -20.80 -11.09 14.46
N GLU A 169 -20.52 -9.79 14.38
CA GLU A 169 -21.42 -8.70 14.78
C GLU A 169 -21.62 -7.68 13.65
N ALA A 170 -21.51 -8.10 12.39
CA ALA A 170 -21.75 -7.24 11.24
C ALA A 170 -23.24 -6.96 11.02
N ASP A 171 -23.56 -5.70 10.73
CA ASP A 171 -24.93 -5.21 10.46
C ASP A 171 -25.35 -5.45 9.00
N GLY A 172 -24.43 -5.88 8.14
CA GLY A 172 -24.69 -6.13 6.73
C GLY A 172 -23.45 -6.62 5.97
N SER A 173 -23.55 -6.68 4.64
CA SER A 173 -22.42 -6.98 3.74
C SER A 173 -21.87 -5.70 3.13
N LEU A 174 -20.55 -5.55 3.10
CA LEU A 174 -19.88 -4.41 2.44
C LEU A 174 -20.25 -4.32 0.95
N GLY A 175 -20.43 -5.47 0.30
CA GLY A 175 -20.79 -5.52 -1.11
C GLY A 175 -22.16 -4.91 -1.40
N SER A 176 -23.14 -5.10 -0.50
CA SER A 176 -24.50 -4.57 -0.65
C SER A 176 -24.70 -3.21 0.01
N LEU A 177 -23.73 -2.73 0.80
CA LEU A 177 -23.85 -1.47 1.51
C LEU A 177 -23.86 -0.30 0.51
N HIS A 178 -24.93 0.48 0.55
CA HIS A 178 -25.03 1.71 -0.24
C HIS A 178 -24.44 2.87 0.57
N CYS A 179 -23.13 3.04 0.50
CA CYS A 179 -22.40 4.16 1.09
C CYS A 179 -21.61 4.87 0.00
N ILE A 180 -21.99 6.10 -0.34
CA ILE A 180 -21.28 6.95 -1.30
C ILE A 180 -20.59 8.04 -0.51
N ALA A 181 -19.26 8.00 -0.46
CA ALA A 181 -18.44 8.98 0.23
C ALA A 181 -17.24 9.38 -0.63
N SER A 182 -16.66 10.55 -0.33
CA SER A 182 -15.43 11.02 -0.98
C SER A 182 -14.17 10.36 -0.44
N SER A 183 -14.26 9.71 0.73
CA SER A 183 -13.15 9.01 1.40
C SER A 183 -13.70 7.92 2.32
N TYR A 184 -12.89 6.87 2.52
CA TYR A 184 -13.24 5.75 3.37
C TYR A 184 -12.12 5.40 4.34
N ILE A 185 -12.50 4.91 5.52
CA ILE A 185 -11.61 4.28 6.48
C ILE A 185 -12.11 2.86 6.70
N LEU A 186 -11.28 1.87 6.37
CA LEU A 186 -11.61 0.46 6.52
C LEU A 186 -10.75 -0.19 7.60
N ALA A 187 -11.37 -0.63 8.68
CA ALA A 187 -10.72 -1.40 9.71
C ALA A 187 -10.86 -2.91 9.46
N VAL A 188 -9.74 -3.63 9.50
CA VAL A 188 -9.66 -5.09 9.36
C VAL A 188 -8.94 -5.67 10.56
N GLY A 189 -9.60 -6.58 11.28
CA GLY A 189 -9.02 -7.18 12.48
C GLY A 189 -7.80 -8.04 12.20
N ALA A 190 -7.04 -8.35 13.25
CA ALA A 190 -5.97 -9.35 13.20
C ALA A 190 -6.56 -10.76 12.91
N GLU A 191 -5.74 -11.80 12.85
CA GLU A 191 -6.16 -13.14 12.42
C GLU A 191 -7.33 -13.73 13.23
N ARG A 192 -7.50 -13.30 14.48
CA ARG A 192 -8.58 -13.71 15.39
C ARG A 192 -9.75 -12.71 15.48
N GLY A 193 -9.77 -11.72 14.60
CA GLY A 193 -10.75 -10.62 14.58
C GLY A 193 -10.63 -9.66 15.76
N TRP A 194 -11.70 -8.91 16.01
CA TRP A 194 -11.81 -7.92 17.07
C TRP A 194 -12.25 -8.54 18.40
N SER A 195 -11.78 -7.99 19.52
CA SER A 195 -12.37 -8.23 20.85
C SER A 195 -13.71 -7.50 21.01
N GLY A 196 -14.43 -7.79 22.10
CA GLY A 196 -15.65 -7.04 22.43
C GLY A 196 -15.36 -5.57 22.74
N SER A 197 -14.27 -5.30 23.46
CA SER A 197 -13.80 -3.93 23.75
C SER A 197 -13.44 -3.17 22.48
N GLU A 198 -12.75 -3.81 21.53
CA GLU A 198 -12.38 -3.18 20.25
C GLU A 198 -13.60 -2.87 19.39
N ARG A 199 -14.60 -3.76 19.35
CA ARG A 199 -15.86 -3.46 18.63
C ARG A 199 -16.61 -2.28 19.23
N ASN A 200 -16.67 -2.20 20.56
CA ASN A 200 -17.28 -1.06 21.22
C ASN A 200 -16.52 0.23 20.91
N ALA A 201 -15.17 0.20 20.98
CA ALA A 201 -14.35 1.35 20.62
C ALA A 201 -14.52 1.80 19.16
N LEU A 202 -14.71 0.85 18.22
CA LEU A 202 -15.04 1.16 16.82
C LEU A 202 -16.41 1.84 16.71
N ARG A 203 -17.45 1.29 17.34
CA ARG A 203 -18.79 1.87 17.35
C ARG A 203 -18.83 3.26 17.99
N ASP A 204 -18.09 3.47 19.07
CA ASP A 204 -17.93 4.77 19.74
C ASP A 204 -17.27 5.84 18.85
N ARG A 205 -16.65 5.41 17.73
CA ARG A 205 -16.06 6.27 16.69
C ARG A 205 -16.80 6.18 15.36
N ASP A 206 -18.08 5.81 15.39
CA ASP A 206 -18.99 5.76 14.25
C ASP A 206 -18.59 4.76 13.15
N PHE A 207 -17.83 3.71 13.49
CA PHE A 207 -17.60 2.62 12.55
C PHE A 207 -18.84 1.74 12.43
N THR A 208 -19.31 1.53 11.20
CA THR A 208 -20.32 0.51 10.89
C THR A 208 -19.63 -0.84 10.71
N LEU A 209 -20.10 -1.87 11.43
CA LEU A 209 -19.55 -3.22 11.28
C LEU A 209 -20.19 -3.91 10.07
N VAL A 210 -19.36 -4.44 9.17
CA VAL A 210 -19.78 -5.06 7.92
C VAL A 210 -19.04 -6.37 7.66
N SER A 211 -19.64 -7.26 6.88
CA SER A 211 -19.05 -8.55 6.50
C SER A 211 -18.60 -8.58 5.03
N LEU A 212 -17.74 -9.54 4.69
CA LEU A 212 -17.39 -9.89 3.30
C LEU A 212 -18.06 -11.20 2.85
N GLY A 213 -19.26 -11.47 3.38
CA GLY A 213 -20.00 -12.71 3.17
C GLY A 213 -19.78 -13.74 4.27
N SER A 214 -20.23 -14.97 4.02
CA SER A 214 -20.34 -16.03 5.04
C SER A 214 -19.05 -16.82 5.30
N ARG A 215 -18.04 -16.69 4.44
CA ARG A 215 -16.76 -17.40 4.60
C ARG A 215 -15.76 -16.51 5.30
N VAL A 216 -15.12 -17.04 6.34
CA VAL A 216 -14.01 -16.39 7.01
C VAL A 216 -12.83 -16.29 6.03
N LEU A 217 -12.44 -15.05 5.70
CA LEU A 217 -11.27 -14.75 4.88
C LEU A 217 -10.03 -14.58 5.76
N LYS A 218 -8.86 -14.89 5.22
CA LYS A 218 -7.59 -14.49 5.85
C LYS A 218 -7.49 -12.97 5.88
N THR A 219 -6.81 -12.41 6.88
CA THR A 219 -6.63 -10.95 7.02
C THR A 219 -6.09 -10.31 5.74
N GLU A 220 -5.09 -10.91 5.09
CA GLU A 220 -4.58 -10.37 3.82
C GLU A 220 -5.64 -10.36 2.70
N THR A 221 -6.45 -11.40 2.59
CA THR A 221 -7.52 -11.49 1.60
C THR A 221 -8.63 -10.51 1.90
N ALA A 222 -8.99 -10.34 3.17
CA ALA A 222 -10.00 -9.38 3.61
C ALA A 222 -9.59 -7.93 3.31
N CYS A 223 -8.31 -7.58 3.50
CA CYS A 223 -7.78 -6.26 3.14
C CYS A 223 -7.91 -5.99 1.64
N ILE A 224 -7.48 -6.94 0.80
CA ILE A 224 -7.51 -6.81 -0.67
C ILE A 224 -8.96 -6.68 -1.16
N VAL A 225 -9.84 -7.59 -0.75
CA VAL A 225 -11.25 -7.58 -1.17
C VAL A 225 -11.99 -6.35 -0.65
N GLY A 226 -11.74 -5.98 0.61
CA GLY A 226 -12.34 -4.79 1.22
C GLY A 226 -11.96 -3.52 0.48
N LEU A 227 -10.66 -3.33 0.18
CA LEU A 227 -10.21 -2.18 -0.60
C LEU A 227 -10.83 -2.17 -2.01
N ALA A 228 -10.80 -3.28 -2.73
CA ALA A 228 -11.37 -3.37 -4.07
C ALA A 228 -12.87 -2.97 -4.10
N LEU A 229 -13.66 -3.40 -3.12
CA LEU A 229 -15.07 -3.01 -3.02
C LEU A 229 -15.28 -1.52 -2.71
N LEU A 230 -14.38 -0.89 -1.95
CA LEU A 230 -14.46 0.55 -1.68
C LEU A 230 -14.02 1.38 -2.88
N LEU A 231 -13.02 0.92 -3.63
CA LEU A 231 -12.60 1.56 -4.87
C LEU A 231 -13.70 1.53 -5.95
N GLU A 232 -14.47 0.44 -6.03
CA GLU A 232 -15.67 0.37 -6.87
C GLU A 232 -16.70 1.46 -6.48
N LYS A 233 -16.95 1.64 -5.17
CA LYS A 233 -17.85 2.69 -4.68
C LYS A 233 -17.34 4.12 -4.95
N LEU A 234 -16.02 4.30 -4.99
CA LEU A 234 -15.38 5.57 -5.39
C LEU A 234 -15.43 5.82 -6.91
N LYS A 235 -15.90 4.86 -7.71
CA LYS A 235 -15.80 4.89 -9.19
C LYS A 235 -14.35 5.03 -9.67
N ALA A 236 -13.41 4.44 -8.91
CA ALA A 236 -12.01 4.32 -9.29
C ALA A 236 -11.79 3.23 -10.36
N TYR A 237 -12.78 2.35 -10.53
CA TYR A 237 -12.85 1.30 -11.54
C TYR A 237 -14.13 1.42 -12.37
#